data_AF-A0A7V6W749-F1
#
_entry.id   AF-A0A7V6W749-F1
#
_cell.length_a   1.000
_cell.length_b   1.000
_cell.length_c   1.000
_cell.angle_alpha   90.00
_cell.angle_beta   90.00
_cell.angle_gamma   90.00
#
_symmetry.space_group_name_H-M   'P 1'
#
loop_
_entity.id
_entity.type
_entity.pdbx_description
1 polymer ?
#
loop_
_entity_poly.entity_id
_entity_poly.type
_entity_poly.pdbx_seq_one_letter_code
_entity_poly.pdbx_strand_id
1 'polypeptide(L)'
;MYLGREFYHDHVRMYRRRPIYWQLDSGRAGGFRALVYMRDWEADTIGHVRVVYLHPLQRVYENEIRRVKEVLTAVETDRQKNVAAKRLQTLMRQFKEVTEYDSRLARLAYAHRSVHLDDGVEYNYAEVQKTSYGETVNILSTI
;
A
#
# COMPACT_ATOMS: atom_id res chain seq x y z
N MET A 1 1.25 -16.50 11.61
CA MET A 1 0.17 -15.73 10.95
C MET A 1 0.45 -15.71 9.45
N TYR A 2 -0.30 -16.48 8.67
CA TYR A 2 -0.16 -16.70 7.22
C TYR A 2 -0.78 -15.53 6.41
N LEU A 3 -0.57 -14.29 6.85
CA LEU A 3 -1.18 -13.07 6.29
C LEU A 3 -0.07 -12.08 5.91
N GLY A 4 0.88 -12.57 5.11
CA GLY A 4 2.10 -11.85 4.72
C GLY A 4 2.35 -11.86 3.21
N ARG A 5 3.61 -11.63 2.81
CA ARG A 5 4.02 -11.70 1.39
C ARG A 5 3.85 -13.10 0.80
N GLU A 6 4.00 -14.12 1.64
CA GLU A 6 3.81 -15.53 1.28
C GLU A 6 2.38 -15.80 0.81
N PHE A 7 1.37 -15.22 1.47
CA PHE A 7 -0.02 -15.38 1.07
C PHE A 7 -0.28 -14.94 -0.37
N TYR A 8 0.16 -13.71 -0.73
CA TYR A 8 -0.11 -13.19 -2.07
C TYR A 8 0.66 -13.97 -3.14
N HIS A 9 1.90 -14.35 -2.85
CA HIS A 9 2.69 -15.18 -3.75
C HIS A 9 2.03 -16.54 -4.01
N ASP A 10 1.55 -17.22 -2.97
CA ASP A 10 0.85 -18.49 -3.08
C ASP A 10 -0.48 -18.33 -3.82
N HIS A 11 -1.21 -17.26 -3.54
CA HIS A 11 -2.45 -16.90 -4.24
C HIS A 11 -2.22 -16.71 -5.74
N VAL A 12 -1.23 -15.91 -6.14
CA VAL A 12 -0.87 -15.74 -7.55
C VAL A 12 -0.52 -17.07 -8.21
N ARG A 13 0.23 -17.94 -7.53
CA ARG A 13 0.59 -19.27 -8.02
C ARG A 13 -0.62 -20.18 -8.18
N MET A 14 -1.50 -20.21 -7.17
CA MET A 14 -2.73 -21.01 -7.15
C MET A 14 -3.65 -20.65 -8.32
N TYR A 15 -3.78 -19.35 -8.61
CA TYR A 15 -4.58 -18.83 -9.71
C TYR A 15 -3.82 -18.72 -11.04
N ARG A 16 -2.65 -19.35 -11.17
CA ARG A 16 -1.85 -19.37 -12.42
C ARG A 16 -1.64 -17.98 -13.03
N ARG A 17 -1.20 -17.01 -12.20
CA ARG A 17 -0.97 -15.60 -12.57
C ARG A 17 -2.24 -14.83 -12.98
N ARG A 18 -3.42 -15.33 -12.61
CA ARG A 18 -4.72 -14.65 -12.79
C ARG A 18 -5.45 -14.48 -11.45
N PRO A 19 -4.84 -13.77 -10.48
CA PRO A 19 -5.36 -13.70 -9.12
C PRO A 19 -6.69 -12.95 -9.05
N ILE A 20 -7.61 -13.46 -8.23
CA ILE A 20 -8.93 -12.83 -8.00
C ILE A 20 -8.91 -11.74 -6.93
N TYR A 21 -7.95 -11.80 -5.99
CA TYR A 21 -7.58 -10.69 -5.11
C TYR A 21 -6.37 -9.97 -5.68
N TRP A 22 -6.41 -8.65 -5.72
CA TRP A 22 -5.29 -7.81 -6.11
C TRP A 22 -4.72 -7.12 -4.89
N GLN A 23 -3.40 -7.21 -4.73
CA GLN A 23 -2.71 -6.61 -3.59
C GLN A 23 -2.21 -5.22 -3.95
N LEU A 24 -2.78 -4.22 -3.28
CA LEU A 24 -2.20 -2.89 -3.18
C LEU A 24 -0.98 -2.97 -2.27
N ASP A 25 0.18 -2.51 -2.73
CA ASP A 25 1.43 -2.58 -1.98
C ASP A 25 2.24 -1.30 -2.16
N SER A 26 2.49 -0.59 -1.05
CA SER A 26 3.27 0.65 -1.08
C SER A 26 4.74 0.41 -1.41
N GLY A 27 5.29 -0.75 -1.06
CA GLY A 27 6.69 -1.08 -1.34
C GLY A 27 7.41 -1.87 -0.25
N ARG A 28 8.74 -1.72 -0.26
CA ARG A 28 9.64 -2.61 0.49
C ARG A 28 9.67 -2.33 1.99
N ALA A 29 9.42 -1.10 2.42
CA ALA A 29 9.29 -0.75 3.83
C ALA A 29 8.00 -1.33 4.43
N GLY A 30 7.06 -1.75 3.59
CA GLY A 30 5.80 -2.35 4.00
C GLY A 30 4.92 -1.36 4.74
N GLY A 31 4.89 -0.12 4.24
CA GLY A 31 4.12 0.96 4.84
C GLY A 31 2.61 0.79 4.71
N PHE A 32 2.13 0.19 3.62
CA PHE A 32 0.72 -0.10 3.38
C PHE A 32 0.59 -1.34 2.49
N ARG A 33 -0.31 -2.26 2.89
CA ARG A 33 -0.75 -3.38 2.06
C ARG A 33 -2.24 -3.61 2.27
N ALA A 34 -2.98 -3.83 1.18
CA ALA A 34 -4.40 -4.17 1.21
C ALA A 34 -4.73 -5.15 0.09
N LEU A 35 -5.75 -5.99 0.30
CA LEU A 35 -6.29 -6.87 -0.73
C LEU A 35 -7.63 -6.32 -1.18
N VAL A 36 -7.82 -6.21 -2.48
CA VAL A 36 -9.08 -5.82 -3.12
C VAL A 36 -9.56 -6.99 -3.95
N TYR A 37 -10.83 -7.35 -3.83
CA TYR A 37 -11.42 -8.37 -4.69
C TYR A 37 -11.69 -7.76 -6.07
N MET A 38 -11.14 -8.34 -7.13
CA MET A 38 -11.24 -7.82 -8.51
C MET A 38 -12.69 -7.58 -8.93
N ARG A 39 -13.61 -8.45 -8.50
CA ARG A 39 -15.03 -8.34 -8.87
C ARG A 39 -15.71 -7.11 -8.27
N ASP A 40 -15.21 -6.65 -7.12
CA ASP A 40 -15.72 -5.47 -6.42
C ASP A 40 -14.91 -4.21 -6.80
N TRP A 41 -14.09 -4.30 -7.86
CA TRP A 41 -13.34 -3.14 -8.34
C TRP A 41 -14.26 -2.23 -9.16
N GLU A 42 -14.51 -1.05 -8.62
CA GLU A 42 -15.28 0.03 -9.21
C GLU A 42 -14.39 1.22 -9.56
N ALA A 43 -14.93 2.18 -10.32
CA ALA A 43 -14.21 3.38 -10.71
C ALA A 43 -13.65 4.18 -9.52
N ASP A 44 -14.32 4.11 -8.36
CA ASP A 44 -13.97 4.85 -7.16
C ASP A 44 -13.15 4.03 -6.14
N THR A 45 -12.82 2.77 -6.44
CA THR A 45 -12.06 1.90 -5.51
C THR A 45 -10.76 2.54 -5.03
N ILE A 46 -10.00 3.18 -5.93
CA ILE A 46 -8.77 3.89 -5.57
C ILE A 46 -9.05 5.06 -4.63
N GLY A 47 -10.07 5.87 -4.92
CA GLY A 47 -10.47 6.99 -4.08
C GLY A 47 -10.90 6.52 -2.68
N HIS A 48 -11.70 5.46 -2.62
CA HIS A 48 -12.13 4.84 -1.38
C HIS A 48 -10.93 4.35 -0.57
N VAL A 49 -9.97 3.67 -1.20
CA VAL A 49 -8.76 3.19 -0.52
C VAL A 49 -7.98 4.33 0.13
N ARG A 50 -7.79 5.43 -0.60
CA ARG A 50 -7.06 6.60 -0.11
C ARG A 50 -7.72 7.20 1.12
N VAL A 51 -9.03 7.43 1.05
CA VAL A 51 -9.77 8.13 2.11
C VAL A 51 -9.99 7.25 3.34
N VAL A 52 -10.39 6.00 3.13
CA VAL A 52 -10.85 5.11 4.22
C VAL A 52 -9.68 4.41 4.91
N TYR A 53 -8.60 4.11 4.20
CA TYR A 53 -7.48 3.35 4.76
C TYR A 53 -6.17 4.13 4.80
N LEU A 54 -5.80 4.80 3.70
CA LEU A 54 -4.46 5.38 3.58
C LEU A 54 -4.26 6.64 4.42
N HIS A 55 -5.19 7.61 4.35
CA HIS A 55 -5.09 8.83 5.15
C HIS A 55 -5.15 8.56 6.67
N PRO A 56 -6.04 7.68 7.19
CA PRO A 56 -6.00 7.30 8.59
C PRO A 56 -4.66 6.68 9.00
N LEU A 57 -4.09 5.81 8.15
CA LEU A 57 -2.80 5.18 8.42
C LEU A 57 -1.64 6.21 8.46
N GLN A 58 -1.64 7.21 7.58
CA GLN A 58 -0.68 8.32 7.63
C GLN A 58 -0.73 9.04 8.98
N ARG A 59 -1.94 9.36 9.48
CA ARG A 59 -2.11 10.00 10.81
C ARG A 59 -1.60 9.12 11.95
N VAL A 60 -1.79 7.80 11.86
CA VAL A 60 -1.24 6.84 12.83
C VAL A 60 0.29 6.90 12.83
N TYR A 61 0.93 6.90 11.65
CA TYR A 61 2.37 7.05 11.54
C TYR A 61 2.88 8.36 12.13
N GLU A 62 2.25 9.49 11.83
CA GLU A 62 2.65 10.80 12.36
C GLU A 62 2.59 10.83 13.89
N ASN A 63 1.49 10.34 14.47
CA ASN A 63 1.32 10.28 15.91
C ASN A 63 2.36 9.36 16.58
N GLU A 64 2.63 8.21 15.98
CA GLU A 64 3.61 7.27 16.51
C GLU A 64 5.04 7.80 16.38
N ILE A 65 5.37 8.49 15.28
CA ILE A 65 6.64 9.21 15.12
C ILE A 65 6.83 10.25 16.21
N ARG A 66 5.78 11.05 16.51
CA ARG A 66 5.81 12.05 17.58
C ARG A 66 6.07 11.38 18.94
N ARG A 67 5.33 10.33 19.26
CA ARG A 67 5.49 9.56 20.50
C ARG A 67 6.90 8.99 20.65
N VAL A 68 7.46 8.37 19.61
CA VAL A 68 8.81 7.78 19.68
C VAL A 68 9.88 8.85 19.85
N LYS A 69 9.69 10.05 19.28
CA LYS A 69 10.58 11.20 19.53
C LYS A 69 10.56 11.65 20.98
N GLU A 70 9.38 11.72 21.61
CA GLU A 70 9.24 12.02 23.04
C GLU A 70 9.96 10.97 23.91
N VAL A 71 9.77 9.68 23.59
CA VAL A 71 10.48 8.58 24.26
C VAL A 71 12.00 8.74 24.14
N LEU A 72 12.51 9.07 22.95
CA LEU A 72 13.93 9.31 22.71
C LEU A 72 14.52 10.40 23.63
N THR A 73 13.73 11.44 23.94
CA THR A 73 14.15 12.50 24.87
C THR A 73 14.06 12.11 26.35
N ALA A 74 13.21 11.14 26.70
CA ALA A 74 12.96 10.74 28.08
C ALA A 74 13.83 9.56 28.56
N VAL A 75 14.37 8.74 27.65
CA VAL A 75 15.15 7.55 28.03
C VAL A 75 16.61 7.88 28.37
N GLU A 76 17.10 7.30 29.45
CA GLU A 76 18.43 7.61 29.97
C GLU A 76 19.51 6.67 29.42
N THR A 77 19.18 5.39 29.20
CA THR A 77 20.15 4.38 28.80
C THR A 77 20.39 4.33 27.29
N ASP A 78 21.64 4.12 26.88
CA ASP A 78 22.01 4.03 25.47
C ASP A 78 21.34 2.85 24.74
N ARG A 79 21.06 1.76 25.46
CA ARG A 79 20.28 0.63 24.93
C ARG A 79 18.88 1.07 24.53
N GLN A 80 18.18 1.80 25.40
CA GLN A 80 16.82 2.29 25.12
C GLN A 80 16.83 3.33 24.00
N LYS A 81 17.80 4.26 24.00
CA LYS A 81 17.99 5.23 22.91
C LYS A 81 18.16 4.55 21.56
N ASN A 82 19.01 3.53 21.48
CA ASN A 82 19.25 2.77 20.24
C ASN A 82 17.99 2.04 19.74
N VAL A 83 17.21 1.44 20.64
CA VAL A 83 15.94 0.78 20.27
C VAL A 83 14.93 1.79 19.74
N ALA A 84 14.75 2.92 20.44
CA ALA A 84 13.82 3.97 20.03
C ALA A 84 14.25 4.65 18.72
N ALA A 85 15.55 4.90 18.52
CA ALA A 85 16.10 5.43 17.27
C ALA A 85 15.86 4.50 16.08
N LYS A 86 16.07 3.19 16.24
CA LYS A 86 15.77 2.19 15.19
C LYS A 86 14.28 2.17 14.85
N ARG A 87 13.41 2.21 15.87
CA ARG A 87 11.95 2.27 15.67
C ARG A 87 11.55 3.53 14.91
N LEU A 88 12.08 4.69 15.30
CA LEU A 88 11.84 5.96 14.63
C LEU A 88 12.26 5.90 13.15
N GLN A 89 13.44 5.36 12.87
CA GLN A 89 13.93 5.21 11.49
C GLN A 89 13.05 4.31 10.64
N THR A 90 12.50 3.22 11.21
CA THR A 90 11.55 2.35 10.51
C THR A 90 10.24 3.08 10.22
N LEU A 91 9.65 3.76 11.22
CA LEU A 91 8.40 4.50 11.06
C LEU A 91 8.54 5.62 10.02
N MET A 92 9.65 6.38 10.05
CA MET A 92 9.90 7.44 9.06
C MET A 92 10.02 6.88 7.64
N ARG A 93 10.65 5.71 7.46
CA ARG A 93 10.73 5.04 6.15
C ARG A 93 9.36 4.58 5.66
N GLN A 94 8.56 3.97 6.53
CA GLN A 94 7.21 3.54 6.20
C GLN A 94 6.29 4.72 5.89
N PHE A 95 6.34 5.78 6.70
CA PHE A 95 5.55 6.98 6.49
C PHE A 95 5.87 7.64 5.14
N LYS A 96 7.16 7.82 4.83
CA LYS A 96 7.59 8.34 3.53
C LYS A 96 7.04 7.49 2.37
N GLU A 97 7.18 6.17 2.46
CA GLU A 97 6.68 5.24 1.43
C GLU A 97 5.16 5.37 1.24
N VAL A 98 4.39 5.51 2.33
CA VAL A 98 2.93 5.68 2.28
C VAL A 98 2.53 7.01 1.66
N THR A 99 3.23 8.10 1.96
CA THR A 99 2.97 9.42 1.36
C THR A 99 3.27 9.44 -0.15
N GLU A 100 4.37 8.81 -0.56
CA GLU A 100 4.71 8.62 -1.98
C GLU A 100 3.70 7.70 -2.69
N TYR A 101 3.21 6.67 -1.99
CA TYR A 101 2.16 5.79 -2.49
C TYR A 101 0.81 6.51 -2.65
N ASP A 102 0.42 7.38 -1.71
CA ASP A 102 -0.80 8.19 -1.85
C ASP A 102 -0.72 9.10 -3.08
N SER A 103 0.44 9.72 -3.31
CA SER A 103 0.67 10.53 -4.51
C SER A 103 0.48 9.72 -5.80
N ARG A 104 0.94 8.47 -5.82
CA ARG A 104 0.72 7.53 -6.93
C ARG A 104 -0.77 7.21 -7.12
N LEU A 105 -1.49 6.87 -6.05
CA LEU A 105 -2.92 6.61 -6.11
C LEU A 105 -3.72 7.86 -6.54
N ALA A 106 -3.32 9.05 -6.10
CA ALA A 106 -3.97 10.30 -6.47
C ALA A 106 -3.94 10.55 -7.97
N ARG A 107 -2.83 10.22 -8.65
CA ARG A 107 -2.69 10.32 -10.10
C ARG A 107 -3.65 9.37 -10.84
N LEU A 108 -3.99 8.23 -10.25
CA LEU A 108 -4.90 7.24 -10.82
C LEU A 108 -6.37 7.53 -10.49
N ALA A 109 -6.66 8.16 -9.36
CA ALA A 109 -8.03 8.45 -8.94
C ALA A 109 -8.80 9.28 -9.99
N TYR A 110 -8.12 10.17 -10.72
CA TYR A 110 -8.71 10.95 -11.81
C TYR A 110 -9.06 10.12 -13.07
N ALA A 111 -8.49 8.92 -13.21
CA ALA A 111 -8.72 8.08 -14.39
C ALA A 111 -10.04 7.28 -14.31
N HIS A 112 -10.64 7.15 -13.12
CA HIS A 112 -11.92 6.45 -12.87
C HIS A 112 -12.05 5.11 -13.61
N ARG A 113 -10.99 4.30 -13.59
CA ARG A 113 -10.93 3.02 -14.30
C ARG A 113 -11.78 1.97 -13.59
N SER A 114 -12.83 1.49 -14.26
CA SER A 114 -13.60 0.32 -13.86
C SER A 114 -13.03 -0.96 -14.49
N VAL A 115 -13.38 -2.10 -13.92
CA VAL A 115 -13.01 -3.43 -14.42
C VAL A 115 -14.22 -4.08 -15.09
N HIS A 116 -14.03 -4.64 -16.28
CA HIS A 116 -15.01 -5.51 -16.93
C HIS A 116 -14.47 -6.94 -16.95
N LEU A 117 -15.21 -7.89 -16.35
CA LEU A 117 -14.70 -9.26 -16.16
C LEU A 117 -14.36 -9.97 -17.49
N ASP A 118 -15.06 -9.63 -18.57
CA ASP A 118 -14.87 -10.23 -19.89
C ASP A 118 -13.53 -9.83 -20.54
N ASP A 119 -12.91 -8.72 -20.11
CA ASP A 119 -11.59 -8.30 -20.61
C ASP A 119 -10.44 -9.18 -20.08
N GLY A 120 -10.74 -10.03 -19.09
CA GLY A 120 -9.80 -10.95 -18.49
C GLY A 120 -8.85 -10.29 -17.47
N VAL A 121 -8.27 -11.12 -16.60
CA VAL A 121 -7.50 -10.64 -15.44
C VAL A 121 -6.26 -9.84 -15.85
N GLU A 122 -5.49 -10.31 -16.83
CA GLU A 122 -4.21 -9.68 -17.20
C GLU A 122 -4.39 -8.26 -17.76
N TYR A 123 -5.39 -8.07 -18.63
CA TYR A 123 -5.70 -6.75 -19.20
C TYR A 123 -6.17 -5.80 -18.09
N ASN A 124 -7.17 -6.21 -17.31
CA ASN A 124 -7.72 -5.40 -16.24
C ASN A 124 -6.65 -5.03 -15.19
N TYR A 125 -5.78 -5.98 -14.82
CA TYR A 125 -4.68 -5.75 -13.87
C TYR A 125 -3.71 -4.68 -14.37
N ALA A 126 -3.43 -4.65 -15.68
CA ALA A 126 -2.58 -3.63 -16.28
C ALA A 126 -3.31 -2.29 -16.40
N GLU A 127 -4.60 -2.30 -16.76
CA GLU A 127 -5.36 -1.09 -17.07
C GLU A 127 -5.67 -0.23 -15.85
N VAL A 128 -6.01 -0.84 -14.70
CA VAL A 128 -6.29 -0.11 -13.46
C VAL A 128 -5.08 0.61 -12.87
N GLN A 129 -3.89 0.34 -13.40
CA GLN A 129 -2.62 0.96 -12.97
C GLN A 129 -2.16 2.08 -13.90
N LYS A 130 -2.92 2.40 -14.95
CA LYS A 130 -2.59 3.47 -15.91
C LYS A 130 -3.30 4.77 -15.56
N THR A 131 -2.59 5.87 -15.69
CA THR A 131 -3.17 7.22 -15.67
C THR A 131 -3.98 7.48 -16.94
N SER A 132 -4.74 8.58 -16.95
CA SER A 132 -5.47 9.05 -18.14
C SER A 132 -4.55 9.33 -19.35
N TYR A 133 -3.25 9.51 -19.12
CA TYR A 133 -2.23 9.71 -20.18
C TYR A 133 -1.54 8.41 -20.63
N GLY A 134 -1.96 7.25 -20.10
CA GLY A 134 -1.40 5.94 -20.44
C GLY A 134 -0.12 5.55 -19.69
N GLU A 135 0.38 6.38 -18.77
CA GLU A 135 1.53 6.05 -17.91
C GLU A 135 1.14 5.06 -16.81
N THR A 136 1.91 3.99 -16.64
CA THR A 136 1.72 2.99 -15.56
C THR A 136 2.38 3.45 -14.26
N VAL A 137 1.63 3.44 -13.15
CA VAL A 137 2.04 3.97 -11.84
C VAL A 137 2.43 2.88 -10.83
N ASN A 138 2.30 1.59 -11.18
CA ASN A 138 2.71 0.42 -10.39
C ASN A 138 2.22 0.49 -8.93
N ILE A 139 0.91 0.31 -8.75
CA ILE A 139 0.26 0.39 -7.43
C ILE A 139 -0.08 -0.98 -6.86
N LEU A 140 -0.08 -2.02 -7.69
CA LEU A 140 -0.33 -3.39 -7.30
C LEU A 140 0.99 -4.18 -7.24
N SER A 141 1.02 -5.23 -6.42
CA SER A 141 2.13 -6.20 -6.41
C SER A 141 2.30 -6.89 -7.77
N THR A 142 3.44 -7.51 -8.05
CA THR A 142 3.62 -8.24 -9.33
C THR A 142 2.91 -9.60 -9.29
N ILE A 143 2.38 -10.04 -10.45
CA ILE A 143 1.71 -11.35 -10.65
C ILE A 143 2.49 -12.27 -11.60
#